data_AF-A0A379AGM1-F1
#
_entry.id   AF-A0A379AGM1-F1
#
_cell.length_a   1.000
_cell.length_b   1.000
_cell.length_c   1.000
_cell.angle_alpha   90.00
_cell.angle_beta   90.00
_cell.angle_gamma   90.00
#
_symmetry.space_group_name_H-M   'P 1'
#
loop_
_entity.id
_entity.type
_entity.pdbx_description
1 polymer ?
#
loop_
_entity_poly.entity_id
_entity_poly.type
_entity_poly.pdbx_seq_one_letter_code
_entity_poly.pdbx_strand_id
1 'polypeptide(L)'
;MEFHIGDQVSACHYRYAGHKILTYASGKKGVRYLFECQDAGSKAPKYVQFSDHTIGPRKSAHFHIFMGNDSQQALLAEMDNWPTYYPYQMMNSTGRGGDAAPLSAGPVSDAPRIRAVSQG
;
A
#
# COMPACT_ATOMS: atom_id res chain seq x y z
N MET A 1 -3.56 9.37 -2.11
CA MET A 1 -2.38 8.50 -2.22
C MET A 1 -1.75 8.76 -3.58
N GLU A 2 -0.43 8.75 -3.65
CA GLU A 2 0.35 8.98 -4.86
C GLU A 2 1.25 7.77 -5.12
N PHE A 3 1.32 7.34 -6.38
CA PHE A 3 2.04 6.17 -6.86
C PHE A 3 3.04 6.61 -7.92
N HIS A 4 4.31 6.28 -7.70
CA HIS A 4 5.42 6.55 -8.59
C HIS A 4 5.90 5.24 -9.22
N ILE A 5 5.76 5.09 -10.54
CA ILE A 5 6.24 3.94 -11.32
C ILE A 5 7.19 4.47 -12.39
N GLY A 6 8.50 4.26 -12.21
CA GLY A 6 9.51 4.98 -13.00
C GLY A 6 9.32 6.49 -12.86
N ASP A 7 9.21 7.18 -13.99
CA ASP A 7 8.93 8.63 -14.05
C ASP A 7 7.44 8.98 -14.06
N GLN A 8 6.56 7.96 -14.06
CA GLN A 8 5.12 8.17 -14.08
C GLN A 8 4.58 8.35 -12.66
N VAL A 9 3.74 9.36 -12.50
CA VAL A 9 3.05 9.66 -11.26
C VAL A 9 1.54 9.57 -11.50
N SER A 10 0.85 8.83 -10.63
CA SER A 10 -0.61 8.81 -10.57
C SER A 10 -1.07 9.01 -9.14
N ALA A 11 -2.18 9.72 -8.95
CA ALA A 11 -2.69 10.04 -7.63
C ALA A 11 -4.21 10.00 -7.60
N CYS A 12 -4.77 9.67 -6.45
CA CYS A 12 -6.20 9.79 -6.19
C CYS A 12 -6.50 10.11 -4.72
N HIS A 13 -7.61 10.78 -4.49
CA HIS A 13 -8.23 10.94 -3.18
C HIS A 13 -9.09 9.71 -2.89
N TYR A 14 -8.54 8.77 -2.13
CA TYR A 14 -9.23 7.53 -1.80
C TYR A 14 -10.24 7.73 -0.69
N ARG A 15 -11.41 7.09 -0.82
CA ARG A 15 -12.38 6.95 0.26
C ARG A 15 -12.18 5.63 0.98
N TYR A 16 -12.30 5.66 2.30
CA TYR A 16 -12.30 4.45 3.12
C TYR A 16 -13.55 3.62 2.84
N ALA A 17 -13.37 2.34 2.54
CA ALA A 17 -14.43 1.40 2.17
C ALA A 17 -14.64 0.29 3.24
N GLY A 18 -14.09 0.49 4.44
CA GLY A 18 -14.20 -0.46 5.55
C GLY A 18 -12.97 -1.37 5.68
N HIS A 19 -13.11 -2.43 6.48
CA HIS A 19 -12.08 -3.43 6.68
C HIS A 19 -12.64 -4.84 6.50
N LYS A 20 -11.74 -5.81 6.23
CA LYS A 20 -12.07 -7.23 6.15
C LYS A 20 -11.11 -8.03 6.99
N ILE A 21 -11.67 -8.95 7.77
CA ILE A 21 -10.92 -9.94 8.53
C ILE A 21 -10.75 -11.17 7.63
N LEU A 22 -9.50 -11.52 7.35
CA LEU A 22 -9.13 -12.73 6.63
C LEU A 22 -8.71 -13.79 7.64
N THR A 23 -9.11 -15.04 7.37
CA THR A 23 -8.62 -16.21 8.10
C THR A 23 -7.77 -17.03 7.15
N TYR A 24 -6.49 -17.17 7.46
CA TYR A 24 -5.55 -17.94 6.66
C TYR A 24 -5.69 -19.44 6.92
N ALA A 25 -5.21 -20.27 6.00
CA ALA A 25 -5.21 -21.74 6.17
C ALA A 25 -4.46 -22.19 7.45
N SER A 26 -3.48 -21.39 7.90
CA SER A 26 -2.76 -21.60 9.17
C SER A 26 -3.59 -21.34 10.43
N GLY A 27 -4.84 -20.85 10.31
CA GLY A 27 -5.69 -20.40 11.42
C GLY A 27 -5.38 -18.98 11.92
N LYS A 28 -4.28 -18.38 11.46
CA LYS A 28 -3.97 -16.97 11.74
C LYS A 28 -5.01 -16.06 11.10
N LYS A 29 -5.22 -14.88 11.70
CA LYS A 29 -6.09 -13.84 11.15
C LYS A 29 -5.28 -12.64 10.70
N GLY A 30 -5.72 -12.00 9.62
CA GLY A 30 -5.21 -10.74 9.13
C GLY A 30 -6.35 -9.74 8.94
N VAL A 31 -6.05 -8.45 8.98
CA VAL A 31 -7.01 -7.40 8.65
C VAL A 31 -6.52 -6.67 7.40
N ARG A 32 -7.43 -6.49 6.44
CA ARG A 32 -7.24 -5.61 5.29
C ARG A 32 -8.08 -4.36 5.50
N TYR A 33 -7.48 -3.19 5.40
CA TYR A 33 -8.18 -1.90 5.35
C TYR A 33 -8.35 -1.49 3.89
N LEU A 34 -9.59 -1.26 3.47
CA LEU A 34 -9.97 -1.11 2.06
C LEU A 34 -10.16 0.38 1.73
N PHE A 35 -9.65 0.76 0.57
CA PHE A 35 -9.73 2.11 0.02
C PHE A 35 -10.12 2.04 -1.45
N GLU A 36 -10.94 2.99 -1.89
CA GLU A 36 -11.41 3.08 -3.27
C GLU A 36 -11.23 4.50 -3.83
N CYS A 37 -10.69 4.57 -5.04
CA CYS A 37 -10.64 5.78 -5.85
C CYS A 37 -11.96 5.91 -6.62
N GLN A 38 -12.68 7.00 -6.38
CA GLN A 38 -13.95 7.29 -7.06
C GLN A 38 -13.81 8.24 -8.26
N ASP A 39 -12.60 8.75 -8.50
CA ASP A 39 -12.31 9.59 -9.65
C ASP A 39 -12.11 8.71 -10.90
N ALA A 40 -13.06 8.79 -11.82
CA ALA A 40 -13.02 8.05 -13.08
C ALA A 40 -11.91 8.53 -14.05
N GLY A 41 -11.38 9.74 -13.86
CA GLY A 41 -10.27 10.28 -14.64
C GLY A 41 -8.89 9.93 -14.08
N SER A 42 -8.84 9.38 -12.86
CA SER A 42 -7.59 8.99 -12.22
C SER A 42 -6.96 7.78 -12.90
N LYS A 43 -5.64 7.82 -13.07
CA LYS A 43 -4.82 6.69 -13.52
C LYS A 43 -4.30 5.83 -12.35
N ALA A 44 -4.56 6.24 -11.11
CA ALA A 44 -4.16 5.48 -9.93
C ALA A 44 -5.03 4.21 -9.79
N PRO A 45 -4.55 3.16 -9.09
CA PRO A 45 -5.31 1.93 -8.89
C PRO A 45 -6.70 2.20 -8.29
N LYS A 46 -7.76 1.64 -8.86
CA LYS A 46 -9.12 1.89 -8.39
C LYS A 46 -9.34 1.38 -6.97
N TYR A 47 -8.79 0.22 -6.66
CA TYR A 47 -8.89 -0.45 -5.36
C TYR A 47 -7.51 -0.59 -4.72
N VAL A 48 -7.43 -0.23 -3.44
CA VAL A 48 -6.21 -0.34 -2.64
C VAL A 48 -6.54 -0.96 -1.30
N GLN A 49 -5.69 -1.87 -0.82
CA GLN A 49 -5.80 -2.46 0.52
C GLN A 49 -4.48 -2.38 1.27
N PHE A 50 -4.55 -2.11 2.57
CA PHE A 50 -3.41 -2.16 3.47
C PHE A 50 -3.56 -3.28 4.49
N SER A 51 -2.45 -3.93 4.83
CA SER A 51 -2.31 -4.82 5.98
C SER A 51 -1.00 -4.50 6.69
N ASP A 52 -1.04 -4.12 7.95
CA ASP A 52 0.14 -3.72 8.74
C ASP A 52 0.30 -4.51 10.05
N HIS A 53 -0.44 -5.62 10.15
CA HIS A 53 -0.51 -6.51 11.33
C HIS A 53 -1.13 -5.84 12.57
N THR A 54 -1.78 -4.68 12.41
CA THR A 54 -2.51 -4.01 13.49
C THR A 54 -4.02 -4.03 13.24
N ILE A 55 -4.79 -4.06 14.33
CA ILE A 55 -6.27 -4.15 14.29
C ILE A 55 -6.95 -2.89 14.86
N GLY A 56 -6.22 -1.79 15.01
CA GLY A 56 -6.73 -0.54 15.56
C GLY A 56 -5.87 0.67 15.19
N PRO A 57 -6.34 1.90 15.48
CA PRO A 57 -5.66 3.12 15.06
C PRO A 57 -4.25 3.24 15.67
N ARG A 58 -3.23 3.05 14.84
CA ARG A 58 -1.83 3.22 15.21
C ARG A 58 -1.04 3.63 13.97
N LYS A 59 0.09 4.33 14.15
CA LYS A 59 1.06 4.52 13.08
C LYS A 59 1.68 3.16 12.71
N SER A 60 1.55 2.76 11.46
CA SER A 60 2.14 1.55 10.91
C SER A 60 3.67 1.62 10.92
N ALA A 61 4.33 0.52 11.34
CA ALA A 61 5.79 0.38 11.28
C ALA A 61 6.28 -0.14 9.92
N HIS A 62 5.44 -0.90 9.22
CA HIS A 62 5.57 -1.34 7.84
C HIS A 62 4.19 -1.81 7.38
N PHE A 63 3.93 -1.83 6.08
CA PHE A 63 2.64 -2.29 5.56
C PHE A 63 2.82 -3.12 4.29
N HIS A 64 1.88 -4.03 4.09
CA HIS A 64 1.61 -4.72 2.84
C HIS A 64 0.55 -3.95 2.10
N ILE A 65 0.75 -3.73 0.80
CA ILE A 65 -0.24 -3.07 -0.05
C ILE A 65 -0.65 -3.96 -1.23
N PHE A 66 -1.94 -3.91 -1.53
CA PHE A 66 -2.56 -4.62 -2.64
C PHE A 66 -3.31 -3.59 -3.48
N MET A 67 -3.13 -3.65 -4.80
CA MET A 67 -3.60 -2.63 -5.73
C MET A 67 -4.19 -3.32 -6.94
N GLY A 68 -5.33 -2.83 -7.44
CA GLY A 68 -5.95 -3.39 -8.64
C GLY A 68 -7.14 -2.56 -9.11
N ASN A 69 -7.67 -2.93 -10.28
CA ASN A 69 -8.77 -2.19 -10.92
C ASN A 69 -10.08 -2.97 -11.01
N ASP A 70 -10.08 -4.26 -10.67
CA ASP A 70 -11.25 -5.14 -10.85
C ASP A 70 -12.25 -5.02 -9.71
N SER A 71 -11.86 -5.41 -8.48
CA SER A 71 -12.70 -5.31 -7.29
C SER A 71 -11.90 -5.48 -6.01
N GLN A 72 -12.47 -5.06 -4.87
CA GLN A 72 -11.94 -5.40 -3.55
C GLN A 72 -11.86 -6.92 -3.34
N GLN A 73 -12.81 -7.68 -3.88
CA GLN A 73 -12.83 -9.14 -3.73
C GLN A 73 -11.65 -9.81 -4.42
N ALA A 74 -11.25 -9.33 -5.60
CA ALA A 74 -10.06 -9.82 -6.30
C ALA A 74 -8.79 -9.63 -5.45
N LEU A 75 -8.63 -8.46 -4.82
CA LEU A 75 -7.49 -8.18 -3.95
C LEU A 75 -7.50 -8.95 -2.62
N LEU A 76 -8.68 -9.36 -2.14
CA LEU A 76 -8.80 -10.23 -0.96
C LEU A 76 -8.44 -11.68 -1.28
N ALA A 77 -8.55 -12.11 -2.54
CA ALA A 77 -8.15 -13.43 -2.99
C ALA A 77 -6.63 -13.53 -3.22
N GLU A 78 -5.94 -12.41 -3.40
CA GLU A 78 -4.48 -12.34 -3.53
C GLU A 78 -3.78 -12.67 -2.21
N MET A 79 -3.08 -13.82 -2.19
CA MET A 79 -2.38 -14.37 -1.02
C MET A 79 -0.88 -14.55 -1.24
N ASP A 80 -0.42 -14.56 -2.48
CA ASP A 80 0.94 -14.97 -2.83
C ASP A 80 1.87 -13.78 -3.00
N ASN A 81 1.35 -12.65 -3.51
CA ASN A 81 2.10 -11.42 -3.70
C ASN A 81 1.65 -10.32 -2.73
N TRP A 82 2.52 -9.99 -1.77
CA TRP A 82 2.27 -8.95 -0.77
C TRP A 82 3.43 -7.93 -0.74
N PRO A 83 3.45 -6.96 -1.67
CA PRO A 83 4.46 -5.90 -1.67
C PRO A 83 4.57 -5.20 -0.31
N THR A 84 5.73 -5.28 0.32
CA THR A 84 6.00 -4.75 1.67
C THR A 84 6.74 -3.43 1.60
N TYR A 85 6.27 -2.42 2.35
CA TYR A 85 6.85 -1.09 2.42
C TYR A 85 7.22 -0.73 3.85
N TYR A 86 8.41 -0.17 4.04
CA TYR A 86 8.94 0.34 5.31
C TYR A 86 9.07 1.87 5.28
N PRO A 87 8.98 2.56 6.43
CA PRO A 87 9.25 3.98 6.55
C PRO A 87 10.62 4.35 6.00
N TYR A 88 10.67 5.43 5.21
CA TYR A 88 11.87 5.95 4.55
C TYR A 88 13.09 6.11 5.47
N GLN A 89 12.85 6.53 6.71
CA GLN A 89 13.92 6.80 7.68
C GLN A 89 14.69 5.53 8.10
N MET A 90 14.11 4.34 7.94
CA MET A 90 14.79 3.07 8.26
C MET A 90 15.78 2.63 7.18
N MET A 91 15.72 3.23 5.98
CA MET A 91 16.62 2.89 4.87
C MET A 91 17.93 3.69 4.89
N ASN A 92 18.00 4.77 5.69
CA ASN A 92 19.09 5.74 5.65
C ASN A 92 20.20 5.52 6.70
N SER A 93 20.15 4.44 7.47
CA SER A 93 21.26 4.04 8.35
C SER A 93 22.48 3.47 7.60
N THR A 94 22.42 3.38 6.26
CA THR A 94 23.54 3.00 5.37
C THR A 94 24.18 4.17 4.62
N GLY A 95 23.85 5.43 4.94
CA GLY A 95 24.67 6.58 4.58
C GLY A 95 24.69 6.97 3.09
N ARG A 96 23.57 7.46 2.55
CA ARG A 96 23.60 8.35 1.38
C ARG A 96 22.50 9.39 1.47
N GLY A 97 22.89 10.60 1.90
CA GLY A 97 22.02 11.76 1.99
C GLY A 97 21.66 12.35 0.63
N GLY A 98 20.63 13.21 0.67
CA GLY A 98 20.29 14.15 -0.41
C GLY A 98 19.09 13.73 -1.25
N ASP A 99 18.00 14.48 -1.09
CA ASP A 99 16.88 14.68 -2.01
C ASP A 99 15.90 13.50 -2.20
N ALA A 100 14.61 13.81 -2.09
CA ALA A 100 13.56 12.85 -1.78
C ALA A 100 13.27 11.79 -2.87
N ALA A 101 13.37 10.49 -2.50
CA ALA A 101 12.55 9.31 -2.90
C ALA A 101 13.32 7.99 -2.59
N PRO A 102 12.71 6.81 -2.32
CA PRO A 102 11.33 6.44 -1.89
C PRO A 102 11.26 5.21 -0.94
N LEU A 103 10.04 4.71 -0.68
CA LEU A 103 9.77 3.47 0.07
C LEU A 103 10.09 2.24 -0.81
N SER A 104 11.18 1.54 -0.50
CA SER A 104 11.65 0.35 -1.23
C SER A 104 10.87 -0.90 -0.84
N ALA A 105 10.26 -1.57 -1.83
CA ALA A 105 10.01 -3.00 -1.76
C ALA A 105 11.33 -3.76 -1.98
N GLY A 106 11.45 -4.99 -1.46
CA GLY A 106 12.50 -5.94 -1.86
C GLY A 106 12.46 -6.22 -3.38
N PRO A 107 13.42 -6.99 -3.94
CA PRO A 107 13.77 -6.93 -5.36
C PRO A 107 12.63 -7.46 -6.24
N VAL A 108 11.74 -6.54 -6.64
CA VAL A 108 10.84 -6.68 -7.77
C VAL A 108 10.92 -5.35 -8.48
N SER A 109 11.60 -5.34 -9.62
CA SER A 109 12.07 -4.15 -10.33
C SER A 109 10.96 -3.21 -10.84
N ASP A 110 9.69 -3.57 -10.64
CA ASP A 110 8.51 -2.88 -11.19
C ASP A 110 7.46 -2.49 -10.11
N ALA A 111 7.77 -2.59 -8.82
CA ALA A 111 6.80 -2.24 -7.77
C ALA A 111 6.63 -0.71 -7.59
N PRO A 112 5.39 -0.17 -7.58
CA PRO A 112 5.12 1.25 -7.43
C PRO A 112 5.62 1.80 -6.10
N ARG A 113 6.41 2.87 -6.13
CA ARG A 113 6.84 3.62 -4.94
C ARG A 113 5.68 4.49 -4.48
N ILE A 114 5.21 4.28 -3.26
CA ILE A 114 4.00 4.95 -2.75
C ILE A 114 4.37 6.07 -1.79
N ARG A 115 3.81 7.25 -2.00
CA ARG A 115 3.88 8.35 -1.03
C ARG A 115 2.50 8.50 -0.37
N ALA A 116 2.41 8.06 0.88
CA ALA A 116 1.25 8.33 1.72
C ALA A 116 1.42 9.70 2.38
N VAL A 117 0.74 10.72 1.85
CA VAL A 117 0.61 12.01 2.54
C VAL A 117 -0.47 11.86 3.60
N SER A 118 -0.11 11.89 4.89
CA SER A 118 -1.09 11.99 5.97
C SER A 118 -1.67 13.41 5.96
N GLN A 119 -2.97 13.55 5.70
CA GLN A 119 -3.63 14.82 6.04
C GLN A 119 -3.70 14.91 7.56
N GLY A 120 -3.28 16.07 8.09
CA GLY A 120 -3.30 16.39 9.52
C GLY A 120 -4.69 16.67 10.06
#